data_AF-A0A1D8FVK9-F1
#
_entry.id   AF-A0A1D8FVK9-F1
#
_cell.length_a   1.000
_cell.length_b   1.000
_cell.length_c   1.000
_cell.angle_alpha   90.00
_cell.angle_beta   90.00
_cell.angle_gamma   90.00
#
_symmetry.space_group_name_H-M   'P 1'
#
loop_
_entity.id
_entity.type
_entity.pdbx_description
1 polymer ?
#
loop_
_entity_poly.entity_id
_entity_poly.type
_entity_poly.pdbx_seq_one_letter_code
_entity_poly.pdbx_strand_id
1 'polypeptide(L)'
;MSVDAEIVEAIDAVLGGEGTARIEQDAARIEELACGGFEGLAYEVFEIELYREAEPILLGMLRKGTLARLALKQCKSRGWKFFVHEDDMLLLRSSSVERDVIMVDVLAEAMRKFRRDLQSGRGWTADYNGPRGACSLMSYFIGQCVWVFRRAYVRWARQRVSWARLHAVYDFTEDAANDAGIGGLLRATSYEIESEVFSTDFEDILEEQAPETQAVVRLTVMGFPDSEIAERLKLTSATVRKRRSRFIRTALYQAARERRIWIPEELHTKAVSRGHQQRGAV
;
A
#
# COMPACT_ATOMS: atom_id res chain seq x y z
N MET A 1 -23.31 -1.99 -6.66
CA MET A 1 -23.09 -3.10 -5.68
C MET A 1 -22.18 -2.64 -4.55
N SER A 2 -22.65 -2.80 -3.31
CA SER A 2 -21.83 -2.59 -2.10
C SER A 2 -20.62 -3.54 -2.08
N VAL A 3 -19.50 -3.13 -1.48
CA VAL A 3 -18.33 -4.01 -1.27
C VAL A 3 -18.72 -5.27 -0.50
N ASP A 4 -19.61 -5.10 0.47
CA ASP A 4 -20.04 -6.20 1.34
C ASP A 4 -20.84 -7.27 0.57
N ALA A 5 -21.73 -6.86 -0.34
CA ALA A 5 -22.48 -7.80 -1.19
C ALA A 5 -21.57 -8.60 -2.13
N GLU A 6 -20.52 -7.95 -2.65
CA GLU A 6 -19.54 -8.60 -3.52
C GLU A 6 -18.66 -9.60 -2.75
N ILE A 7 -18.37 -9.33 -1.47
CA ILE A 7 -17.69 -10.27 -0.58
C ILE A 7 -18.58 -11.48 -0.33
N VAL A 8 -19.84 -11.25 0.08
CA VAL A 8 -20.80 -12.33 0.37
C VAL A 8 -20.97 -13.24 -0.85
N GLU A 9 -21.21 -12.68 -2.03
CA GLU A 9 -21.36 -13.45 -3.27
C GLU A 9 -20.10 -14.27 -3.61
N ALA A 10 -18.91 -13.66 -3.49
CA ALA A 10 -17.66 -14.34 -3.78
C ALA A 10 -17.36 -15.48 -2.80
N ILE A 11 -17.72 -15.32 -1.52
CA ILE A 11 -17.49 -16.32 -0.47
C ILE A 11 -18.53 -17.42 -0.52
N ASP A 12 -19.81 -17.11 -0.73
CA ASP A 12 -20.86 -18.11 -0.86
C ASP A 12 -20.63 -19.04 -2.06
N ALA A 13 -20.10 -18.50 -3.16
CA ALA A 13 -19.69 -19.29 -4.32
C ALA A 13 -18.53 -20.26 -4.03
N VAL A 14 -17.64 -19.93 -3.08
CA VAL A 14 -16.50 -20.77 -2.68
C VAL A 14 -16.92 -21.84 -1.67
N LEU A 15 -17.79 -21.48 -0.72
CA LEU A 15 -18.18 -22.35 0.38
C LEU A 15 -19.23 -23.40 -0.02
N GLY A 16 -20.11 -23.12 -0.99
CA GLY A 16 -21.17 -24.05 -1.44
C GLY A 16 -22.24 -24.36 -0.38
N GLY A 17 -23.37 -24.97 -0.77
CA GLY A 17 -24.46 -25.38 0.14
C GLY A 17 -25.52 -24.30 0.45
N GLU A 18 -26.54 -24.64 1.25
CA GLU A 18 -27.60 -23.69 1.66
C GLU A 18 -27.05 -22.65 2.66
N GLY A 19 -27.19 -21.36 2.33
CA GLY A 19 -26.64 -20.26 3.14
C GLY A 19 -27.30 -20.10 4.52
N THR A 20 -28.58 -20.44 4.63
CA THR A 20 -29.36 -20.33 5.88
C THR A 20 -28.88 -21.31 6.95
N ALA A 21 -28.70 -22.59 6.59
CA ALA A 21 -28.21 -23.62 7.52
C ALA A 21 -26.80 -23.29 8.07
N ARG A 22 -25.94 -22.69 7.24
CA ARG A 22 -24.61 -22.23 7.67
C ARG A 22 -24.69 -21.08 8.67
N ILE A 23 -25.55 -20.10 8.41
CA ILE A 23 -25.75 -18.97 9.33
C ILE A 23 -26.30 -19.45 10.68
N GLU A 24 -27.21 -20.41 10.70
CA GLU A 24 -27.74 -21.01 11.93
C GLU A 24 -26.67 -21.76 12.73
N GLN A 25 -25.83 -22.55 12.04
CA GLN A 25 -24.72 -23.25 12.68
C GLN A 25 -23.68 -22.27 13.25
N ASP A 26 -23.35 -21.22 12.49
CA ASP A 26 -22.46 -20.14 12.93
C ASP A 26 -23.03 -19.41 14.16
N ALA A 27 -24.36 -19.22 14.21
CA ALA A 27 -25.05 -18.58 15.32
C ALA A 27 -24.90 -19.38 16.61
N ALA A 28 -25.24 -20.68 16.57
CA ALA A 28 -25.12 -21.57 17.71
C ALA A 28 -23.67 -21.63 18.23
N ARG A 29 -22.70 -21.64 17.31
CA ARG A 29 -21.28 -21.65 17.64
C ARG A 29 -20.83 -20.37 18.35
N ILE A 30 -21.27 -19.21 17.88
CA ILE A 30 -20.94 -17.92 18.52
C ILE A 30 -21.62 -17.79 19.89
N GLU A 31 -22.85 -18.28 20.05
CA GLU A 31 -23.54 -18.30 21.35
C GLU A 31 -22.79 -19.14 22.38
N GLU A 32 -22.31 -20.33 22.01
CA GLU A 32 -21.50 -21.19 22.88
C GLU A 32 -20.21 -20.47 23.33
N LEU A 33 -19.50 -19.83 22.40
CA LEU A 33 -18.28 -19.09 22.70
C LEU A 33 -18.53 -17.83 23.54
N ALA A 34 -19.70 -17.20 23.40
CA ALA A 34 -20.09 -16.04 24.20
C ALA A 34 -20.26 -16.39 25.68
N CYS A 35 -20.72 -17.61 26.02
CA CYS A 35 -20.77 -18.09 27.40
C CYS A 35 -19.38 -18.13 28.06
N GLY A 36 -18.33 -18.39 27.28
CA GLY A 36 -16.93 -18.37 27.72
C GLY A 36 -16.23 -17.00 27.59
N GLY A 37 -16.96 -15.93 27.22
CA GLY A 37 -16.37 -14.60 27.04
C GLY A 37 -15.41 -14.47 25.85
N PHE A 38 -15.47 -15.42 24.90
CA PHE A 38 -14.50 -15.55 23.81
C PHE A 38 -13.06 -15.76 24.30
N GLU A 39 -12.90 -16.57 25.35
CA GLU A 39 -11.61 -16.96 25.92
C GLU A 39 -11.55 -18.48 26.19
N GLY A 40 -10.34 -18.98 26.44
CA GLY A 40 -10.09 -20.39 26.77
C GLY A 40 -10.02 -21.32 25.56
N LEU A 41 -9.89 -22.62 25.85
CA LEU A 41 -9.57 -23.66 24.86
C LEU A 41 -10.59 -23.75 23.71
N ALA A 42 -11.89 -23.60 24.01
CA ALA A 42 -12.93 -23.63 22.99
C ALA A 42 -12.77 -22.50 21.96
N TYR A 43 -12.36 -21.31 22.43
CA TYR A 43 -12.08 -20.17 21.56
C TYR A 43 -10.80 -20.35 20.76
N GLU A 44 -9.74 -20.91 21.36
CA GLU A 44 -8.48 -21.20 20.67
C GLU A 44 -8.68 -22.22 19.53
N VAL A 45 -9.46 -23.28 19.78
CA VAL A 45 -9.83 -24.26 18.73
C VAL A 45 -10.63 -23.58 17.62
N PHE A 46 -11.60 -22.74 17.98
CA PHE A 46 -12.36 -21.96 17.01
C PHE A 46 -11.47 -21.04 16.16
N GLU A 47 -10.51 -20.34 16.76
CA GLU A 47 -9.57 -19.47 16.05
C GLU A 47 -8.73 -20.25 15.03
N ILE A 48 -8.25 -21.44 15.41
CA ILE A 48 -7.50 -22.32 14.52
C ILE A 48 -8.36 -22.80 13.35
N GLU A 49 -9.61 -23.19 13.59
CA GLU A 49 -10.52 -23.65 12.53
C GLU A 49 -10.86 -22.51 11.57
N LEU A 50 -11.21 -21.34 12.10
CA LEU A 50 -11.51 -20.16 11.30
C LEU A 50 -10.30 -19.73 10.46
N TYR A 51 -9.08 -19.83 11.02
CA TYR A 51 -7.84 -19.60 10.29
C TYR A 51 -7.69 -20.57 9.11
N ARG A 52 -7.84 -21.88 9.35
CA ARG A 52 -7.67 -22.92 8.33
C ARG A 52 -8.67 -22.78 7.17
N GLU A 53 -9.89 -22.36 7.47
CA GLU A 53 -10.89 -22.12 6.44
C GLU A 53 -10.62 -20.81 5.66
N ALA A 54 -10.16 -19.76 6.34
CA ALA A 54 -9.91 -18.46 5.73
C ALA A 54 -8.63 -18.41 4.88
N GLU A 55 -7.59 -19.16 5.26
CA GLU A 55 -6.28 -19.20 4.59
C GLU A 55 -6.36 -19.41 3.06
N PRO A 56 -6.94 -20.51 2.53
CA PRO A 56 -6.97 -20.75 1.10
C PRO A 56 -7.77 -19.68 0.33
N ILE A 57 -8.78 -19.09 0.97
CA ILE A 57 -9.58 -18.01 0.42
C ILE A 57 -8.72 -16.75 0.28
N LEU A 58 -8.04 -16.34 1.34
CA LEU A 58 -7.19 -15.14 1.35
C LEU A 58 -6.02 -15.28 0.39
N LEU A 59 -5.34 -16.43 0.35
CA LEU A 59 -4.27 -16.69 -0.61
C LEU A 59 -4.78 -16.59 -2.06
N GLY A 60 -5.97 -17.14 -2.33
CA GLY A 60 -6.64 -17.01 -3.63
C GLY A 60 -6.95 -15.55 -3.98
N MET A 61 -7.47 -14.77 -3.02
CA MET A 61 -7.80 -13.36 -3.22
C MET A 61 -6.56 -12.48 -3.39
N LEU A 62 -5.47 -12.75 -2.66
CA LEU A 62 -4.17 -12.07 -2.81
C LEU A 62 -3.58 -12.34 -4.18
N ARG A 63 -3.54 -13.62 -4.59
CA ARG A 63 -3.05 -14.02 -5.92
C ARG A 63 -3.85 -13.36 -7.04
N LYS A 64 -5.18 -13.29 -6.93
CA LYS A 64 -6.02 -12.66 -7.96
C LYS A 64 -6.05 -11.13 -7.87
N GLY A 65 -5.55 -10.54 -6.78
CA GLY A 65 -5.68 -9.11 -6.48
C GLY A 65 -7.08 -8.67 -6.06
N THR A 66 -8.00 -9.61 -5.83
CA THR A 66 -9.36 -9.32 -5.39
C THR A 66 -9.38 -8.65 -4.02
N LEU A 67 -8.50 -9.05 -3.09
CA LEU A 67 -8.42 -8.44 -1.75
C LEU A 67 -8.05 -6.95 -1.82
N ALA A 68 -6.99 -6.63 -2.58
CA ALA A 68 -6.55 -5.26 -2.83
C ALA A 68 -7.65 -4.42 -3.51
N ARG A 69 -8.30 -4.98 -4.54
CA ARG A 69 -9.40 -4.32 -5.26
C ARG A 69 -10.58 -3.97 -4.34
N LEU A 70 -11.00 -4.91 -3.49
CA LEU A 70 -12.08 -4.68 -2.53
C LEU A 70 -11.69 -3.64 -1.47
N ALA A 71 -10.45 -3.70 -0.96
CA ALA A 71 -9.94 -2.72 0.00
C ALA A 71 -9.85 -1.31 -0.60
N LEU A 72 -9.44 -1.17 -1.87
CA LEU A 72 -9.44 0.10 -2.60
C LEU A 72 -10.86 0.65 -2.76
N LYS A 73 -11.82 -0.18 -3.17
CA LYS A 73 -13.23 0.20 -3.31
C LYS A 73 -13.82 0.65 -1.96
N GLN A 74 -13.47 -0.03 -0.88
CA GLN A 74 -13.88 0.29 0.49
C GLN A 74 -13.25 1.60 0.99
N CYS A 75 -11.98 1.84 0.73
CA CYS A 75 -11.33 3.11 1.09
C CYS A 75 -11.95 4.27 0.31
N LYS A 76 -12.19 4.08 -0.99
CA LYS A 76 -12.81 5.08 -1.85
C LYS A 76 -14.21 5.46 -1.38
N SER A 77 -15.05 4.49 -0.98
CA SER A 77 -16.40 4.79 -0.48
C SER A 77 -16.40 5.57 0.83
N ARG A 78 -15.31 5.53 1.60
CA ARG A 78 -15.11 6.30 2.84
C ARG A 78 -14.32 7.60 2.65
N GLY A 79 -13.89 7.92 1.43
CA GLY A 79 -13.06 9.10 1.15
C GLY A 79 -11.61 8.96 1.62
N TRP A 80 -11.15 7.75 1.94
CA TRP A 80 -9.77 7.50 2.32
C TRP A 80 -8.88 7.32 1.09
N LYS A 81 -7.74 8.00 1.09
CA LYS A 81 -6.68 7.79 0.11
C LYS A 81 -5.94 6.49 0.43
N PHE A 82 -6.01 5.53 -0.47
CA PHE A 82 -5.30 4.26 -0.39
C PHE A 82 -4.87 3.86 -1.81
N PHE A 83 -3.65 3.37 -1.93
CA PHE A 83 -3.05 2.95 -3.19
C PHE A 83 -2.31 1.65 -2.99
N VAL A 84 -2.31 0.81 -4.02
CA VAL A 84 -1.61 -0.47 -4.07
C VAL A 84 -0.80 -0.48 -5.36
N HIS A 85 0.51 -0.68 -5.24
CA HIS A 85 1.45 -0.63 -6.36
C HIS A 85 1.27 -1.84 -7.29
N GLU A 86 1.45 -1.64 -8.60
CA GLU A 86 1.29 -2.72 -9.58
C GLU A 86 2.38 -3.80 -9.42
N ASP A 87 3.64 -3.40 -9.21
CA ASP A 87 4.74 -4.35 -8.91
C ASP A 87 4.47 -5.22 -7.68
N ASP A 88 3.89 -4.64 -6.63
CA ASP A 88 3.49 -5.42 -5.46
C ASP A 88 2.41 -6.45 -5.82
N MET A 89 1.48 -6.07 -6.69
CA MET A 89 0.47 -7.00 -7.18
C MET A 89 1.04 -8.09 -8.08
N LEU A 90 2.05 -7.77 -8.90
CA LEU A 90 2.78 -8.76 -9.70
C LEU A 90 3.55 -9.72 -8.81
N LEU A 91 4.20 -9.21 -7.76
CA LEU A 91 4.92 -10.02 -6.78
C LEU A 91 3.98 -10.95 -6.01
N LEU A 92 2.85 -10.44 -5.53
CA LEU A 92 1.84 -11.26 -4.85
C LEU A 92 1.20 -12.29 -5.78
N ARG A 93 1.16 -12.05 -7.10
CA ARG A 93 0.73 -13.07 -8.09
C ARG A 93 1.77 -14.18 -8.26
N SER A 94 3.05 -13.84 -8.33
CA SER A 94 4.13 -14.76 -8.69
C SER A 94 4.71 -15.52 -7.49
N SER A 95 4.81 -14.90 -6.31
CA SER A 95 5.45 -15.46 -5.12
C SER A 95 4.43 -15.96 -4.10
N SER A 96 4.48 -17.26 -3.75
CA SER A 96 3.70 -17.80 -2.63
C SER A 96 4.20 -17.30 -1.29
N VAL A 97 5.52 -17.22 -1.11
CA VAL A 97 6.14 -16.77 0.14
C VAL A 97 5.67 -15.36 0.51
N GLU A 98 5.63 -14.44 -0.46
CA GLU A 98 5.17 -13.07 -0.21
C GLU A 98 3.68 -13.00 0.13
N ARG A 99 2.87 -13.89 -0.46
CA ARG A 99 1.46 -14.01 -0.07
C ARG A 99 1.32 -14.51 1.36
N ASP A 100 2.12 -15.49 1.76
CA ASP A 100 2.07 -16.05 3.11
C ASP A 100 2.44 -14.98 4.15
N VAL A 101 3.49 -14.18 3.88
CA VAL A 101 3.92 -13.09 4.77
C VAL A 101 2.81 -12.06 4.98
N ILE A 102 2.26 -11.49 3.90
CA ILE A 102 1.19 -10.49 4.04
C ILE A 102 -0.10 -11.10 4.60
N MET A 103 -0.40 -12.36 4.29
CA MET A 103 -1.57 -13.07 4.80
C MET A 103 -1.52 -13.20 6.32
N VAL A 104 -0.37 -13.60 6.89
CA VAL A 104 -0.20 -13.71 8.34
C VAL A 104 -0.50 -12.39 9.03
N ASP A 105 0.01 -11.28 8.48
CA ASP A 105 -0.25 -9.93 9.00
C ASP A 105 -1.74 -9.54 8.93
N VAL A 106 -2.41 -9.84 7.81
CA VAL A 106 -3.84 -9.60 7.62
C VAL A 106 -4.66 -10.42 8.62
N LEU A 107 -4.40 -11.72 8.72
CA LEU A 107 -5.13 -12.64 9.60
C LEU A 107 -4.96 -12.25 11.07
N ALA A 108 -3.72 -11.98 11.51
CA ALA A 108 -3.45 -11.60 12.88
C ALA A 108 -4.15 -10.28 13.28
N GLU A 109 -4.22 -9.30 12.38
CA GLU A 109 -4.98 -8.07 12.61
C GLU A 109 -6.49 -8.28 12.58
N ALA A 110 -6.98 -9.09 11.65
CA ALA A 110 -8.40 -9.40 11.50
C ALA A 110 -8.91 -10.16 12.72
N MET A 111 -8.18 -11.15 13.23
CA MET A 111 -8.52 -11.92 14.44
C MET A 111 -8.58 -11.05 15.68
N ARG A 112 -7.57 -10.19 15.91
CA ARG A 112 -7.59 -9.23 17.01
C ARG A 112 -8.75 -8.25 16.92
N LYS A 113 -9.17 -7.86 15.72
CA LYS A 113 -10.35 -7.00 15.53
C LYS A 113 -11.64 -7.78 15.77
N PHE A 114 -11.74 -8.98 15.21
CA PHE A 114 -12.89 -9.87 15.30
C PHE A 114 -13.23 -10.20 16.75
N ARG A 115 -12.24 -10.63 17.55
CA ARG A 115 -12.42 -10.88 19.00
C ARG A 115 -12.96 -9.66 19.73
N ARG A 116 -12.36 -8.48 19.50
CA ARG A 116 -12.80 -7.23 20.14
C ARG A 116 -14.22 -6.83 19.73
N ASP A 117 -14.56 -7.00 18.46
CA ASP A 117 -15.89 -6.68 17.96
C ASP A 117 -16.94 -7.61 18.62
N LEU A 118 -16.67 -8.92 18.68
CA LEU A 118 -17.51 -9.91 19.37
C LEU A 118 -17.68 -9.59 20.87
N GLN A 119 -16.59 -9.37 21.60
CA GLN A 119 -16.62 -9.02 23.03
C GLN A 119 -17.38 -7.71 23.30
N SER A 120 -17.38 -6.77 22.34
CA SER A 120 -18.11 -5.49 22.46
C SER A 120 -19.57 -5.55 22.02
N GLY A 121 -20.07 -6.72 21.58
CA GLY A 121 -21.43 -6.87 21.04
C GLY A 121 -21.66 -6.15 19.71
N ARG A 122 -20.60 -5.64 19.06
CA ARG A 122 -20.64 -5.01 17.72
C ARG A 122 -20.13 -5.95 16.62
N GLY A 123 -20.00 -7.22 16.97
CA GLY A 123 -19.47 -8.29 16.13
C GLY A 123 -20.45 -8.75 15.06
N TRP A 124 -20.24 -9.97 14.59
CA TRP A 124 -21.16 -10.64 13.68
C TRP A 124 -22.49 -10.95 14.39
N THR A 125 -23.61 -10.78 13.69
CA THR A 125 -24.95 -11.20 14.14
C THR A 125 -25.66 -11.92 13.00
N ALA A 126 -26.30 -13.05 13.32
CA ALA A 126 -26.96 -13.92 12.35
C ALA A 126 -28.17 -13.25 11.67
N ASP A 127 -28.85 -12.37 12.39
CA ASP A 127 -30.08 -11.67 12.00
C ASP A 127 -29.84 -10.24 11.50
N TYR A 128 -28.60 -9.92 11.08
CA TYR A 128 -28.23 -8.56 10.71
C TYR A 128 -29.08 -8.01 9.55
N ASN A 129 -30.05 -7.15 9.87
CA ASN A 129 -30.97 -6.52 8.90
C ASN A 129 -30.45 -5.19 8.32
N GLY A 130 -29.13 -4.94 8.39
CA GLY A 130 -28.53 -3.76 7.78
C GLY A 130 -28.28 -3.89 6.27
N PRO A 131 -27.58 -2.93 5.63
CA PRO A 131 -27.32 -2.93 4.18
C PRO A 131 -26.53 -4.13 3.66
N ARG A 132 -25.99 -4.96 4.57
CA ARG A 132 -25.22 -6.18 4.30
C ARG A 132 -26.09 -7.44 4.26
N GLY A 133 -27.28 -7.41 4.87
CA GLY A 133 -28.10 -8.59 5.12
C GLY A 133 -27.45 -9.59 6.09
N ALA A 134 -28.17 -10.68 6.36
CA ALA A 134 -27.63 -11.85 7.03
C ALA A 134 -26.51 -12.47 6.16
N CYS A 135 -25.36 -12.77 6.76
CA CYS A 135 -24.22 -13.37 6.07
C CYS A 135 -23.56 -14.41 6.97
N SER A 136 -22.87 -15.38 6.38
CA SER A 136 -22.08 -16.35 7.14
C SER A 136 -20.96 -15.68 7.93
N LEU A 137 -20.50 -16.35 9.00
CA LEU A 137 -19.40 -15.89 9.83
C LEU A 137 -18.12 -15.71 9.01
N MET A 138 -17.88 -16.61 8.05
CA MET A 138 -16.76 -16.55 7.13
C MET A 138 -16.82 -15.29 6.24
N SER A 139 -17.97 -14.99 5.62
CA SER A 139 -18.14 -13.79 4.80
C SER A 139 -17.89 -12.51 5.61
N TYR A 140 -18.37 -12.47 6.85
CA TYR A 140 -18.07 -11.38 7.77
C TYR A 140 -16.58 -11.28 8.10
N PHE A 141 -15.93 -12.40 8.39
CA PHE A 141 -14.52 -12.44 8.73
C PHE A 141 -13.62 -12.01 7.57
N ILE A 142 -13.91 -12.43 6.34
CA ILE A 142 -13.22 -11.93 5.14
C ILE A 142 -13.45 -10.43 4.96
N GLY A 143 -14.65 -9.93 5.29
CA GLY A 143 -14.91 -8.50 5.37
C GLY A 143 -13.96 -7.78 6.34
N GLN A 144 -13.68 -8.35 7.50
CA GLN A 144 -12.68 -7.83 8.45
C GLN A 144 -11.26 -7.89 7.87
N CYS A 145 -10.92 -8.93 7.13
CA CYS A 145 -9.64 -9.03 6.44
C CYS A 145 -9.46 -7.88 5.41
N VAL A 146 -10.51 -7.56 4.65
CA VAL A 146 -10.52 -6.42 3.72
C VAL A 146 -10.32 -5.09 4.47
N TRP A 147 -10.95 -4.93 5.65
CA TRP A 147 -10.79 -3.74 6.49
C TRP A 147 -9.36 -3.51 6.96
N VAL A 148 -8.67 -4.58 7.38
CA VAL A 148 -7.31 -4.48 7.93
C VAL A 148 -6.25 -4.52 6.84
N PHE A 149 -6.57 -5.00 5.64
CA PHE A 149 -5.64 -5.15 4.53
C PHE A 149 -4.81 -3.89 4.25
N ARG A 150 -5.42 -2.70 4.29
CA ARG A 150 -4.69 -1.44 4.09
C ARG A 150 -3.49 -1.30 5.03
N ARG A 151 -3.65 -1.62 6.32
CA ARG A 151 -2.59 -1.47 7.32
C ARG A 151 -1.52 -2.54 7.15
N ALA A 152 -1.94 -3.78 6.94
CA ALA A 152 -1.05 -4.90 6.68
C ALA A 152 -0.21 -4.67 5.41
N TYR A 153 -0.85 -4.26 4.30
CA TYR A 153 -0.17 -3.94 3.05
C TYR A 153 0.87 -2.84 3.21
N VAL A 154 0.53 -1.72 3.87
CA VAL A 154 1.50 -0.63 4.09
C VAL A 154 2.69 -1.10 4.91
N ARG A 155 2.48 -1.97 5.91
CA ARG A 155 3.58 -2.54 6.71
C ARG A 155 4.46 -3.48 5.87
N TRP A 156 3.84 -4.42 5.18
CA TRP A 156 4.53 -5.38 4.32
C TRP A 156 5.33 -4.68 3.21
N ALA A 157 4.74 -3.70 2.53
CA ALA A 157 5.41 -2.93 1.48
C ALA A 157 6.62 -2.15 2.02
N ARG A 158 6.50 -1.54 3.22
CA ARG A 158 7.63 -0.88 3.89
C ARG A 158 8.74 -1.85 4.27
N GLN A 159 8.37 -3.01 4.83
CA GLN A 159 9.34 -4.05 5.15
C GLN A 159 10.07 -4.49 3.88
N ARG A 160 9.37 -4.76 2.79
CA ARG A 160 9.96 -5.13 1.51
C ARG A 160 10.95 -4.08 1.00
N VAL A 161 10.58 -2.79 1.00
CA VAL A 161 11.47 -1.70 0.59
C VAL A 161 12.68 -1.59 1.51
N SER A 162 12.49 -1.72 2.82
CA SER A 162 13.58 -1.70 3.79
C SER A 162 14.51 -2.92 3.65
N TRP A 163 13.97 -4.11 3.39
CA TRP A 163 14.74 -5.34 3.14
C TRP A 163 15.50 -5.23 1.83
N ALA A 164 14.90 -4.74 0.75
CA ALA A 164 15.59 -4.47 -0.50
C ALA A 164 16.75 -3.47 -0.29
N ARG A 165 16.52 -2.42 0.50
CA ARG A 165 17.55 -1.43 0.86
C ARG A 165 18.67 -2.03 1.71
N LEU A 166 18.36 -2.87 2.68
CA LEU A 166 19.35 -3.53 3.54
C LEU A 166 20.15 -4.58 2.77
N HIS A 167 19.53 -5.37 1.90
CA HIS A 167 20.22 -6.37 1.08
C HIS A 167 21.04 -5.75 -0.05
N ALA A 168 20.62 -4.62 -0.62
CA ALA A 168 21.45 -3.82 -1.53
C ALA A 168 22.74 -3.31 -0.87
N VAL A 169 22.78 -3.22 0.47
CA VAL A 169 23.97 -2.83 1.25
C VAL A 169 24.86 -4.03 1.61
N TYR A 170 24.31 -5.26 1.63
CA TYR A 170 25.01 -6.47 2.06
C TYR A 170 25.44 -7.40 0.91
N ASP A 171 24.85 -7.30 -0.29
CA ASP A 171 25.39 -7.93 -1.51
C ASP A 171 26.54 -7.06 -2.07
N PHE A 172 27.76 -7.55 -1.91
CA PHE A 172 29.02 -6.87 -2.17
C PHE A 172 29.23 -6.45 -3.67
N THR A 173 30.15 -5.49 -3.88
CA THR A 173 30.91 -5.18 -5.12
C THR A 173 30.20 -4.44 -6.28
N GLU A 174 30.82 -3.33 -6.68
CA GLU A 174 30.78 -2.63 -7.99
C GLU A 174 29.50 -2.06 -8.59
N ASP A 175 28.31 -2.19 -7.99
CA ASP A 175 27.08 -1.58 -8.56
C ASP A 175 26.26 -0.73 -7.58
N ALA A 176 26.97 0.11 -6.80
CA ALA A 176 26.40 1.14 -5.92
C ALA A 176 25.68 2.29 -6.67
N ALA A 177 25.14 2.03 -7.86
CA ALA A 177 24.38 2.97 -8.67
C ALA A 177 22.86 2.85 -8.47
N ASN A 178 22.35 1.76 -7.87
CA ASN A 178 20.90 1.54 -7.77
C ASN A 178 20.24 2.04 -6.48
N ASP A 179 21.01 2.40 -5.43
CA ASP A 179 20.47 3.11 -4.25
C ASP A 179 20.36 4.64 -4.48
N ALA A 180 20.57 5.02 -5.75
CA ALA A 180 20.70 6.35 -6.25
C ALA A 180 19.52 6.58 -7.24
N GLY A 181 18.30 6.74 -6.70
CA GLY A 181 17.11 7.13 -7.48
C GLY A 181 16.59 8.53 -7.12
N ILE A 182 15.29 8.75 -7.33
CA ILE A 182 14.58 9.99 -6.96
C ILE A 182 14.83 10.39 -5.50
N GLY A 183 14.93 9.43 -4.59
CA GLY A 183 15.19 9.67 -3.16
C GLY A 183 16.55 10.35 -2.90
N GLY A 184 17.61 9.93 -3.60
CA GLY A 184 18.93 10.57 -3.53
C GLY A 184 18.90 11.99 -4.09
N LEU A 185 18.19 12.19 -5.21
CA LEU A 185 18.04 13.50 -5.85
C LEU A 185 17.32 14.52 -4.95
N LEU A 186 16.24 14.10 -4.27
CA LEU A 186 15.45 14.96 -3.40
C LEU A 186 16.19 15.32 -2.11
N ARG A 187 16.92 14.37 -1.52
CA ARG A 187 17.77 14.59 -0.34
C ARG A 187 18.88 15.61 -0.60
N ALA A 188 19.50 15.55 -1.78
CA ALA A 188 20.50 16.52 -2.23
C ALA A 188 19.94 17.94 -2.43
N THR A 189 18.60 18.09 -2.48
CA THR A 189 17.92 19.39 -2.59
C THR A 189 17.37 19.94 -1.27
N SER A 190 17.78 19.39 -0.12
CA SER A 190 17.39 19.86 1.23
C SER A 190 15.88 19.84 1.52
N TYR A 191 15.12 18.98 0.84
CA TYR A 191 13.75 18.65 1.24
C TYR A 191 13.82 17.53 2.28
N GLU A 192 13.39 17.80 3.52
CA GLU A 192 13.10 16.76 4.51
C GLU A 192 11.80 16.07 4.09
N ILE A 193 11.87 14.77 3.80
CA ILE A 193 10.71 13.98 3.36
C ILE A 193 10.58 12.79 4.30
N GLU A 194 9.51 12.78 5.10
CA GLU A 194 8.97 11.56 5.71
C GLU A 194 8.04 10.88 4.70
N SER A 195 8.57 10.25 3.65
CA SER A 195 7.76 9.46 2.72
C SER A 195 8.61 8.56 1.84
N GLU A 196 8.64 7.29 2.22
CA GLU A 196 8.95 6.15 1.37
C GLU A 196 7.71 5.82 0.54
N VAL A 197 7.72 6.09 -0.77
CA VAL A 197 7.15 5.27 -1.87
C VAL A 197 7.60 5.95 -3.16
N PHE A 198 8.59 5.40 -3.87
CA PHE A 198 8.99 5.86 -5.20
C PHE A 198 9.13 4.64 -6.12
N SER A 199 8.50 4.70 -7.29
CA SER A 199 8.41 3.60 -8.27
C SER A 199 9.64 3.50 -9.18
N THR A 200 9.65 2.42 -9.95
CA THR A 200 10.66 1.85 -10.86
C THR A 200 10.88 2.60 -12.19
N ASP A 201 10.09 3.63 -12.51
CA ASP A 201 10.12 4.33 -13.81
C ASP A 201 11.10 5.53 -13.88
N PHE A 202 11.98 5.69 -12.89
CA PHE A 202 12.91 6.84 -12.84
C PHE A 202 13.91 6.86 -13.99
N GLU A 203 14.47 5.69 -14.32
CA GLU A 203 15.50 5.55 -15.35
C GLU A 203 14.93 5.86 -16.73
N ASP A 204 13.73 5.37 -17.06
CA ASP A 204 13.04 5.68 -18.31
C ASP A 204 12.81 7.20 -18.48
N ILE A 205 12.38 7.89 -17.42
CA ILE A 205 12.17 9.35 -17.43
C ILE A 205 13.50 10.11 -17.56
N LEU A 206 14.58 9.57 -16.98
CA LEU A 206 15.90 10.15 -17.07
C LEU A 206 16.46 10.00 -18.49
N GLU A 207 16.28 8.84 -19.13
CA GLU A 207 16.70 8.56 -20.49
C GLU A 207 16.02 9.49 -21.53
N GLU A 208 14.80 9.96 -21.25
CA GLU A 208 14.10 10.97 -22.08
C GLU A 208 14.76 12.37 -22.05
N GLN A 209 15.75 12.62 -21.18
CA GLN A 209 16.39 13.94 -21.03
C GLN A 209 17.66 14.10 -21.86
N ALA A 210 18.10 15.36 -22.04
CA ALA A 210 19.38 15.66 -22.67
C ALA A 210 20.57 15.02 -21.90
N PRO A 211 21.64 14.53 -22.58
CA PRO A 211 22.73 13.80 -21.96
C PRO A 211 23.42 14.52 -20.79
N GLU A 212 23.57 15.84 -20.87
CA GLU A 212 24.20 16.59 -19.78
C GLU A 212 23.27 16.75 -18.56
N THR A 213 21.95 16.71 -18.76
CA THR A 213 20.98 16.66 -17.65
C THR A 213 20.99 15.28 -17.00
N GLN A 214 21.09 14.21 -17.80
CA GLN A 214 21.26 12.84 -17.28
C GLN A 214 22.50 12.74 -16.40
N ALA A 215 23.66 13.19 -16.90
CA ALA A 215 24.91 13.16 -16.17
C ALA A 215 24.86 13.95 -14.85
N VAL A 216 24.27 15.16 -14.86
CA VAL A 216 24.08 15.96 -13.65
C VAL A 216 23.22 15.25 -12.61
N VAL A 217 22.12 14.62 -13.05
CA VAL A 217 21.20 13.92 -12.15
C VAL A 217 21.85 12.66 -11.58
N ARG A 218 22.45 11.80 -12.42
CA ARG A 218 23.16 10.59 -11.96
C ARG A 218 24.26 10.91 -10.94
N LEU A 219 25.09 11.92 -11.21
CA LEU A 219 26.15 12.33 -10.28
C LEU A 219 25.60 12.94 -8.98
N THR A 220 24.53 13.73 -9.04
CA THR A 220 23.87 14.23 -7.82
C THR A 220 23.38 13.08 -6.95
N VAL A 221 22.84 12.08 -7.62
CA VAL A 221 22.19 10.95 -7.02
C VAL A 221 23.20 9.97 -6.41
N MET A 222 24.38 9.84 -7.02
CA MET A 222 25.59 9.21 -6.45
C MET A 222 26.21 10.00 -5.27
N GLY A 223 25.64 11.14 -4.88
CA GLY A 223 26.07 11.92 -3.72
C GLY A 223 27.20 12.92 -3.97
N PHE A 224 27.57 13.18 -5.23
CA PHE A 224 28.61 14.17 -5.54
C PHE A 224 28.12 15.61 -5.24
N PRO A 225 28.96 16.47 -4.64
CA PRO A 225 28.60 17.87 -4.39
C PRO A 225 28.58 18.71 -5.68
N ASP A 226 27.77 19.76 -5.71
CA ASP A 226 27.56 20.63 -6.90
C ASP A 226 28.86 21.23 -7.48
N SER A 227 29.90 21.42 -6.64
CA SER A 227 31.22 21.89 -7.06
C SER A 227 31.99 20.82 -7.83
N GLU A 228 31.94 19.57 -7.39
CA GLU A 228 32.64 18.45 -8.02
C GLU A 228 31.93 18.00 -9.31
N ILE A 229 30.60 18.05 -9.34
CA ILE A 229 29.82 17.82 -10.58
C ILE A 229 30.16 18.90 -11.62
N ALA A 230 30.25 20.16 -11.19
CA ALA A 230 30.59 21.28 -12.06
C ALA A 230 31.98 21.11 -12.67
N GLU A 231 32.97 20.70 -11.87
CA GLU A 231 34.33 20.43 -12.34
C GLU A 231 34.37 19.27 -13.34
N ARG A 232 33.76 18.12 -12.99
CA ARG A 232 33.73 16.92 -13.84
C ARG A 232 33.06 17.13 -15.19
N LEU A 233 31.97 17.89 -15.21
CA LEU A 233 31.19 18.15 -16.42
C LEU A 233 31.62 19.44 -17.14
N LYS A 234 32.65 20.15 -16.65
CA LYS A 234 33.09 21.46 -17.15
C LYS A 234 31.93 22.48 -17.22
N LEU A 235 31.07 22.46 -16.21
CA LEU A 235 29.94 23.35 -16.02
C LEU A 235 30.19 24.31 -14.84
N THR A 236 29.32 25.29 -14.66
CA THR A 236 29.27 26.08 -13.43
C THR A 236 28.31 25.41 -12.43
N SER A 237 28.56 25.55 -11.13
CA SER A 237 27.64 25.03 -10.10
C SER A 237 26.23 25.63 -10.18
N ALA A 238 26.11 26.85 -10.74
CA ALA A 238 24.81 27.46 -11.06
C ALA A 238 24.07 26.69 -12.18
N THR A 239 24.78 26.25 -13.22
CA THR A 239 24.22 25.43 -14.30
C THR A 239 23.81 24.05 -13.80
N VAL A 240 24.62 23.43 -12.93
CA VAL A 240 24.30 22.14 -12.27
C VAL A 240 22.98 22.25 -11.51
N ARG A 241 22.84 23.24 -10.62
CA ARG A 241 21.59 23.48 -9.88
C ARG A 241 20.39 23.73 -10.79
N LYS A 242 20.55 24.56 -11.83
CA LYS A 242 19.46 24.89 -12.77
C LYS A 242 18.97 23.66 -13.53
N ARG A 243 19.88 22.80 -14.00
CA ARG A 243 19.54 21.54 -14.70
C ARG A 243 18.82 20.57 -13.77
N ARG A 244 19.32 20.38 -12.54
CA ARG A 244 18.65 19.59 -11.51
C ARG A 244 17.25 20.11 -11.21
N SER A 245 17.10 21.41 -10.93
CA SER A 245 15.80 22.01 -10.64
C SER A 245 14.82 21.91 -11.81
N ARG A 246 15.29 22.02 -13.06
CA ARG A 246 14.46 21.84 -14.25
C ARG A 246 13.94 20.41 -14.33
N PHE A 247 14.83 19.41 -14.27
CA PHE A 247 14.43 18.00 -14.30
C PHE A 247 13.39 17.66 -13.23
N ILE A 248 13.64 18.11 -11.98
CA ILE A 248 12.68 17.91 -10.89
C ILE A 248 11.34 18.59 -11.17
N ARG A 249 11.33 19.87 -11.59
CA ARG A 249 10.08 20.64 -11.75
C ARG A 249 9.28 20.33 -13.01
N THR A 250 9.94 19.92 -14.09
CA THR A 250 9.27 19.69 -15.37
C THR A 250 9.10 18.21 -15.64
N ALA A 251 10.17 17.43 -15.67
CA ALA A 251 10.10 16.03 -16.09
C ALA A 251 9.36 15.18 -15.03
N LEU A 252 9.75 15.29 -13.75
CA LEU A 252 9.11 14.50 -12.70
C LEU A 252 7.65 14.91 -12.45
N TYR A 253 7.30 16.20 -12.41
CA TYR A 253 5.89 16.59 -12.24
C TYR A 253 5.02 16.27 -13.46
N GLN A 254 5.58 16.33 -14.67
CA GLN A 254 4.84 15.95 -15.88
C GLN A 254 4.58 14.44 -15.89
N ALA A 255 5.60 13.63 -15.58
CA ALA A 255 5.44 12.18 -15.42
C ALA A 255 4.45 11.83 -14.28
N ALA A 256 4.42 12.61 -13.20
CA ALA A 256 3.44 12.46 -12.12
C ALA A 256 2.01 12.80 -12.57
N ARG A 257 1.85 13.85 -13.37
CA ARG A 257 0.57 14.25 -13.96
C ARG A 257 0.04 13.20 -14.95
N GLU A 258 0.94 12.55 -15.68
CA GLU A 258 0.67 11.45 -16.60
C GLU A 258 0.49 10.09 -15.90
N ARG A 259 0.61 10.06 -14.56
CA ARG A 259 0.52 8.86 -13.72
C ARG A 259 1.59 7.80 -14.02
N ARG A 260 2.70 8.18 -14.65
CA ARG A 260 3.89 7.32 -14.85
C ARG A 260 4.67 7.18 -13.54
N ILE A 261 4.69 8.21 -12.71
CA ILE A 261 5.22 8.15 -11.34
C ILE A 261 4.22 8.75 -10.35
N TRP A 262 4.38 8.44 -9.06
CA TRP A 262 3.59 9.07 -8.01
C TRP A 262 4.46 10.00 -7.16
N ILE A 263 4.02 11.24 -7.01
CA ILE A 263 4.62 12.24 -6.12
C ILE A 263 3.55 12.65 -5.10
N PRO A 264 3.82 12.58 -3.78
CA PRO A 264 2.89 13.06 -2.76
C PRO A 264 2.43 14.51 -3.01
N GLU A 265 1.15 14.79 -2.76
CA GLU A 265 0.57 16.14 -2.90
C GLU A 265 1.26 17.19 -2.00
N GLU A 266 1.91 16.78 -0.90
CA GLU A 266 2.68 17.71 -0.06
C GLU A 266 3.93 18.27 -0.77
N LEU A 267 4.41 17.57 -1.79
CA LEU A 267 5.53 18.00 -2.63
C LEU A 267 5.06 18.77 -3.85
N HIS A 268 3.78 18.72 -4.21
CA HIS A 268 3.22 19.61 -5.23
C HIS A 268 3.36 21.04 -4.70
N THR A 269 4.40 21.73 -5.16
CA THR A 269 4.61 23.13 -4.80
C THR A 269 3.28 23.85 -4.96
N LYS A 270 2.74 24.34 -3.84
CA LYS A 270 1.73 25.39 -3.85
C LYS A 270 2.25 26.42 -4.84
N ALA A 271 1.64 26.46 -6.03
CA ALA A 271 1.66 27.63 -6.87
C ALA A 271 0.89 28.68 -6.07
N VAL A 272 1.58 29.27 -5.07
CA VAL A 272 1.11 30.46 -4.40
C VAL A 272 1.03 31.51 -5.48
N SER A 273 -0.21 31.80 -5.86
CA SER A 273 -0.70 32.99 -6.51
C SER A 273 0.06 34.25 -6.03
N ARG A 274 1.19 34.55 -6.68
CA ARG A 274 1.73 35.92 -6.74
C ARG A 274 1.07 36.61 -7.92
N GLY A 275 -0.14 37.06 -7.68
CA GLY A 275 -0.94 37.76 -8.68
C GLY A 275 -2.15 38.42 -8.08
N HIS A 276 -1.96 39.30 -7.09
CA HIS A 276 -2.81 40.46 -6.79
C HIS A 276 -2.25 41.18 -5.55
N GLN A 277 -1.27 42.06 -5.74
CA GLN A 277 -1.03 43.23 -4.86
C GLN A 277 0.00 44.16 -5.51
N GLN A 278 -0.36 44.73 -6.66
CA GLN A 278 0.16 46.03 -7.09
C GLN A 278 -0.94 46.72 -7.90
N ARG A 279 -1.75 47.53 -7.21
CA ARG A 279 -2.38 48.77 -7.70
C ARG A 279 -3.16 49.38 -6.55
N GLY A 280 -2.64 50.50 -6.04
CA GLY A 280 -3.26 51.25 -4.94
C GLY A 280 -2.29 52.21 -4.26
N ALA A 281 -1.55 52.99 -5.04
CA ALA A 281 -0.90 54.23 -4.58
C ALA A 281 -0.57 55.06 -5.83
N VAL A 282 -1.51 55.92 -6.24
CA VAL A 282 -1.42 57.38 -6.43
C VAL A 282 -2.84 57.84 -6.77
#